data_AF-A0A2B4SZ20-F1
#
_entry.id   AF-A0A2B4SZ20-F1
#
_cell.length_a   1.000
_cell.length_b   1.000
_cell.length_c   1.000
_cell.angle_alpha   90.00
_cell.angle_beta   90.00
_cell.angle_gamma   90.00
#
_symmetry.space_group_name_H-M   'P 1'
#
loop_
_entity.id
_entity.type
_entity.pdbx_description
1 polymer ?
#
loop_
_entity_poly.entity_id
_entity_poly.type
_entity_poly.pdbx_seq_one_letter_code
_entity_poly.pdbx_strand_id
1 'polypeptide(L)'
;MASKNTDSNSQLSSQVQEKFSANQQTPKIYDQKDSWRREMELVIQELYPTCRLVLCGSSANGFGSIDSDIDLILTTEGKAEGESYMLRRIESLFTRKPRRYETRVVTDARIPIIKLKDKEKSYESDISVNNWANVRNAFLLKCYSECDPRVKPLVVTIRLWAQKAEITNARLHRLSGFAVVLLVINYLQAGCSPPVLPALQKDFPELFRSTEYDVISKLTGSAPPQVKSYKSKNTQNLGELMIGFFKYYSSFDWKKTISVRMGNTQPTSRYGRVWSGPYIKLEDPTDEGNVTRGVYNSSEFTRIKNAFESASSQLEQKASLQDIFLG
;
A
#
# COMPACT_ATOMS: atom_id res chain seq x y z
N MET A 1 -1.70 -38.63 -5.51
CA MET A 1 -1.45 -37.25 -6.02
C MET A 1 -1.91 -36.17 -5.04
N ALA A 2 -3.05 -36.32 -4.36
CA ALA A 2 -3.53 -35.35 -3.37
C ALA A 2 -2.54 -35.06 -2.21
N SER A 3 -1.91 -36.08 -1.60
CA SER A 3 -1.01 -35.85 -0.44
C SER A 3 0.29 -35.12 -0.77
N LYS A 4 0.84 -35.29 -2.00
CA LYS A 4 2.03 -34.57 -2.45
C LYS A 4 1.77 -33.07 -2.65
N ASN A 5 0.58 -32.70 -3.14
CA ASN A 5 0.19 -31.30 -3.32
C ASN A 5 -0.09 -30.60 -1.97
N THR A 6 -0.62 -31.31 -0.98
CA THR A 6 -0.85 -30.75 0.35
C THR A 6 0.47 -30.44 1.06
N ASP A 7 1.47 -31.31 0.91
CA ASP A 7 2.80 -31.13 1.49
C ASP A 7 3.56 -29.96 0.84
N SER A 8 3.53 -29.86 -0.50
CA SER A 8 4.15 -28.74 -1.22
C SER A 8 3.53 -27.38 -0.90
N ASN A 9 2.21 -27.30 -0.74
CA ASN A 9 1.52 -26.06 -0.36
C ASN A 9 1.83 -25.65 1.09
N SER A 10 2.05 -26.62 1.97
CA SER A 10 2.45 -26.38 3.37
C SER A 10 3.89 -25.86 3.45
N GLN A 11 4.78 -26.41 2.61
CA GLN A 11 6.14 -25.90 2.46
C GLN A 11 6.14 -24.46 1.94
N LEU A 12 5.37 -24.18 0.87
CA LEU A 12 5.23 -22.81 0.35
C LEU A 12 4.66 -21.85 1.40
N SER A 13 3.70 -22.30 2.20
CA SER A 13 3.17 -21.51 3.33
C SER A 13 4.25 -21.10 4.32
N SER A 14 5.15 -22.04 4.65
CA SER A 14 6.28 -21.80 5.55
C SER A 14 7.26 -20.79 4.95
N GLN A 15 7.59 -20.93 3.66
CA GLN A 15 8.47 -19.99 2.95
C GLN A 15 7.90 -18.57 2.89
N VAL A 16 6.58 -18.43 2.65
CA VAL A 16 5.89 -17.12 2.69
C VAL A 16 5.97 -16.52 4.09
N GLN A 17 5.75 -17.32 5.13
CA GLN A 17 5.83 -16.86 6.51
C GLN A 17 7.25 -16.45 6.91
N GLU A 18 8.27 -17.19 6.50
CA GLU A 18 9.69 -16.86 6.72
C GLU A 18 10.07 -15.55 6.01
N LYS A 19 9.70 -15.42 4.73
CA LYS A 19 9.97 -14.20 3.94
C LYS A 19 9.30 -12.99 4.58
N PHE A 20 8.04 -13.11 5.01
CA PHE A 20 7.35 -12.06 5.76
C PHE A 20 8.08 -11.71 7.06
N SER A 21 8.42 -12.72 7.87
CA SER A 21 9.04 -12.51 9.17
C SER A 21 10.39 -11.81 9.07
N ALA A 22 11.17 -12.12 8.02
CA ALA A 22 12.45 -11.50 7.75
C ALA A 22 12.37 -10.05 7.24
N ASN A 23 11.23 -9.63 6.67
CA ASN A 23 11.11 -8.35 5.97
C ASN A 23 10.09 -7.38 6.60
N GLN A 24 9.22 -7.85 7.50
CA GLN A 24 8.21 -7.01 8.13
C GLN A 24 8.82 -5.87 8.96
N GLN A 25 8.13 -4.73 9.00
CA GLN A 25 8.44 -3.67 9.95
C GLN A 25 8.29 -4.20 11.37
N THR A 26 9.37 -4.13 12.15
CA THR A 26 9.37 -4.51 13.57
C THR A 26 8.91 -3.34 14.45
N PRO A 27 8.48 -3.59 15.70
CA PRO A 27 8.16 -2.53 16.66
C PRO A 27 9.33 -1.54 16.82
N LYS A 28 10.56 -2.04 16.92
CA LYS A 28 11.76 -1.19 17.00
C LYS A 28 11.91 -0.23 15.82
N ILE A 29 11.66 -0.72 14.60
CA ILE A 29 11.72 0.12 13.39
C ILE A 29 10.59 1.15 13.39
N TYR A 30 9.38 0.75 13.81
CA TYR A 30 8.28 1.70 13.96
C TYR A 30 8.62 2.81 14.97
N ASP A 31 9.14 2.47 16.14
CA ASP A 31 9.52 3.43 17.18
C ASP A 31 10.60 4.42 16.70
N GLN A 32 11.55 3.92 15.90
CA GLN A 32 12.56 4.75 15.22
C GLN A 32 11.92 5.75 14.25
N LYS A 33 10.99 5.30 13.40
CA LYS A 33 10.26 6.17 12.46
C LYS A 33 9.39 7.17 13.19
N ASP A 34 8.77 6.79 14.31
CA ASP A 34 7.94 7.68 15.13
C ASP A 34 8.78 8.70 15.91
N SER A 35 9.99 8.32 16.35
CA SER A 35 10.96 9.28 16.88
C SER A 35 11.40 10.30 15.83
N TRP A 36 11.65 9.86 14.59
CA TRP A 36 11.96 10.75 13.47
C TRP A 36 10.79 11.70 13.17
N ARG A 37 9.56 11.18 13.11
CA ARG A 37 8.32 11.98 12.98
C ARG A 37 8.23 13.06 14.06
N ARG A 38 8.42 12.71 15.33
CA ARG A 38 8.40 13.68 16.46
C ARG A 38 9.45 14.77 16.28
N GLU A 39 10.67 14.42 15.87
CA GLU A 39 11.73 15.40 15.64
C GLU A 39 11.37 16.38 14.51
N MET A 40 10.85 15.87 13.40
CA MET A 40 10.43 16.71 12.27
C MET A 40 9.22 17.59 12.60
N GLU A 41 8.28 17.06 13.39
CA GLU A 41 7.15 17.83 13.92
C GLU A 41 7.62 19.05 14.72
N LEU A 42 8.57 18.86 15.64
CA LEU A 42 9.14 19.95 16.44
C LEU A 42 9.81 21.03 15.59
N VAL A 43 10.51 20.65 14.51
CA VAL A 43 11.10 21.60 13.58
C VAL A 43 10.00 22.41 12.87
N ILE A 44 8.98 21.73 12.34
CA ILE A 44 7.91 22.36 11.56
C ILE A 44 7.03 23.26 12.43
N GLN A 45 6.89 22.95 13.72
CA GLN A 45 6.16 23.76 14.69
C GLN A 45 6.74 25.17 14.90
N GLU A 46 7.98 25.44 14.46
CA GLU A 46 8.52 26.82 14.41
C GLU A 46 7.69 27.73 13.48
N LEU A 47 7.16 27.18 12.38
CA LEU A 47 6.30 27.92 11.44
C LEU A 47 4.81 27.68 11.67
N TYR A 48 4.45 26.46 12.08
CA TYR A 48 3.05 26.05 12.23
C TYR A 48 2.83 25.43 13.63
N PRO A 49 2.69 26.24 14.69
CA PRO A 49 2.68 25.74 16.08
C PRO A 49 1.57 24.73 16.41
N THR A 50 0.43 24.82 15.73
CA THR A 50 -0.73 23.92 15.93
C THR A 50 -0.72 22.71 14.99
N CYS A 51 0.31 22.56 14.16
CA CYS A 51 0.38 21.44 13.22
C CYS A 51 0.56 20.10 13.94
N ARG A 52 0.16 19.04 13.25
CA ARG A 52 0.54 17.67 13.58
C ARG A 52 1.18 17.01 12.39
N LEU A 53 2.20 16.20 12.63
CA LEU A 53 2.86 15.40 11.61
C LEU A 53 2.50 13.93 11.86
N VAL A 54 1.83 13.32 10.90
CA VAL A 54 1.27 11.96 11.04
C VAL A 54 2.08 10.98 10.21
N LEU A 55 2.54 9.88 10.82
CA LEU A 55 3.09 8.75 10.09
C LEU A 55 1.99 8.08 9.27
N CYS A 56 2.26 7.86 7.98
CA CYS A 56 1.27 7.29 7.08
C CYS A 56 1.88 6.24 6.14
N GLY A 57 1.16 5.93 5.07
CA GLY A 57 1.59 4.95 4.07
C GLY A 57 1.91 3.60 4.70
N SER A 58 2.99 2.98 4.22
CA SER A 58 3.40 1.64 4.65
C SER A 58 3.81 1.57 6.13
N SER A 59 4.27 2.69 6.70
CA SER A 59 4.68 2.75 8.10
C SER A 59 3.51 2.63 9.09
N ALA A 60 2.30 3.01 8.69
CA ALA A 60 1.11 3.03 9.55
C ALA A 60 0.00 2.04 9.12
N ASN A 61 0.07 1.51 7.90
CA ASN A 61 -1.01 0.69 7.32
C ASN A 61 -0.92 -0.82 7.62
N GLY A 62 0.08 -1.26 8.39
CA GLY A 62 0.28 -2.67 8.74
C GLY A 62 1.02 -3.52 7.69
N PHE A 63 1.44 -2.93 6.56
CA PHE A 63 2.16 -3.61 5.47
C PHE A 63 3.57 -3.04 5.23
N GLY A 64 4.13 -2.37 6.24
CA GLY A 64 5.49 -1.84 6.23
C GLY A 64 6.54 -2.95 6.22
N SER A 65 7.64 -2.69 5.52
CA SER A 65 8.87 -3.47 5.57
C SER A 65 9.98 -2.71 6.27
N ILE A 66 11.09 -3.40 6.55
CA ILE A 66 12.30 -2.81 7.14
C ILE A 66 12.87 -1.67 6.30
N ASP A 67 12.78 -1.78 4.97
CA ASP A 67 13.29 -0.78 4.00
C ASP A 67 12.22 0.19 3.49
N SER A 68 11.03 0.19 4.11
CA SER A 68 9.94 1.04 3.63
C SER A 68 10.17 2.52 3.92
N ASP A 69 9.94 3.35 2.92
CA ASP A 69 9.93 4.82 3.00
C ASP A 69 9.06 5.34 4.17
N ILE A 70 9.44 6.52 4.67
CA ILE A 70 8.70 7.21 5.73
C ILE A 70 7.79 8.27 5.09
N ASP A 71 6.51 7.94 4.94
CA ASP A 71 5.48 8.89 4.50
C ASP A 71 4.98 9.72 5.68
N LEU A 72 5.08 11.05 5.60
CA LEU A 72 4.65 11.99 6.62
C LEU A 72 3.58 12.94 6.07
N ILE A 73 2.48 13.09 6.80
CA ILE A 73 1.40 14.01 6.43
C ILE A 73 1.35 15.12 7.46
N LEU A 74 1.65 16.34 7.05
CA LEU A 74 1.45 17.53 7.86
C LEU A 74 -0.03 17.90 7.81
N THR A 75 -0.66 17.97 8.97
CA THR A 75 -2.04 18.40 9.13
C THR A 75 -2.07 19.72 9.88
N THR A 76 -2.79 20.70 9.35
CA THR A 76 -2.89 22.05 9.94
C THR A 76 -4.33 22.45 10.15
N GLU A 77 -4.59 23.21 11.20
CA GLU A 77 -5.88 23.87 11.40
C GLU A 77 -6.01 25.07 10.44
N GLY A 78 -7.14 25.12 9.71
CA GLY A 78 -7.44 26.21 8.79
C GLY A 78 -6.88 26.03 7.37
N LYS A 79 -7.61 26.58 6.39
CA LYS A 79 -7.21 26.66 4.98
C LYS A 79 -6.97 28.12 4.61
N ALA A 80 -5.75 28.60 4.78
CA ALA A 80 -5.37 29.94 4.32
C ALA A 80 -4.22 29.90 3.30
N GLU A 81 -3.29 28.97 3.42
CA GLU A 81 -2.12 28.86 2.54
C GLU A 81 -2.25 27.68 1.56
N GLY A 82 -1.77 27.86 0.33
CA GLY A 82 -1.70 26.77 -0.64
C GLY A 82 -0.61 25.75 -0.26
N GLU A 83 -0.88 24.46 -0.46
CA GLU A 83 0.01 23.35 -0.07
C GLU A 83 1.45 23.55 -0.57
N SER A 84 1.64 23.89 -1.84
CA SER A 84 2.95 24.17 -2.45
C SER A 84 3.70 25.34 -1.80
N TYR A 85 2.98 26.35 -1.31
CA TYR A 85 3.58 27.48 -0.61
C TYR A 85 4.05 27.06 0.79
N MET A 86 3.20 26.33 1.53
CA MET A 86 3.55 25.77 2.83
C MET A 86 4.78 24.86 2.73
N LEU A 87 4.84 24.00 1.72
CA LEU A 87 5.98 23.11 1.50
C LEU A 87 7.29 23.90 1.29
N ARG A 88 7.29 24.98 0.50
CA ARG A 88 8.49 25.83 0.34
C ARG A 88 8.89 26.53 1.64
N ARG A 89 7.93 26.95 2.46
CA ARG A 89 8.23 27.52 3.78
C ARG A 89 8.85 26.47 4.71
N ILE A 90 8.31 25.27 4.73
CA ILE A 90 8.84 24.14 5.52
C ILE A 90 10.26 23.79 5.04
N GLU A 91 10.50 23.74 3.74
CA GLU A 91 11.85 23.51 3.18
C GLU A 91 12.87 24.52 3.73
N SER A 92 12.49 25.79 3.88
CA SER A 92 13.36 26.84 4.42
C SER A 92 13.82 26.61 5.86
N LEU A 93 13.14 25.76 6.64
CA LEU A 93 13.58 25.37 7.99
C LEU A 93 14.76 24.41 7.93
N PHE A 94 14.72 23.47 6.99
CA PHE A 94 15.73 22.42 6.84
C PHE A 94 16.99 22.93 6.14
N THR A 95 16.85 23.83 5.17
CA THR A 95 17.99 24.42 4.44
C THR A 95 18.88 25.31 5.32
N ARG A 96 18.43 25.67 6.53
CA ARG A 96 19.27 26.31 7.57
C ARG A 96 20.37 25.39 8.11
N LYS A 97 20.20 24.07 7.97
CA LYS A 97 21.16 23.04 8.40
C LYS A 97 21.58 22.14 7.23
N PRO A 98 22.20 22.69 6.16
CA PRO A 98 22.47 21.95 4.92
C PRO A 98 23.51 20.83 5.06
N ARG A 99 24.31 20.86 6.14
CA ARG A 99 25.23 19.77 6.50
C ARG A 99 24.48 18.50 6.94
N ARG A 100 23.31 18.67 7.58
CA ARG A 100 22.49 17.57 8.08
C ARG A 100 21.38 17.20 7.10
N TYR A 101 20.64 18.19 6.59
CA TYR A 101 19.48 17.96 5.76
C TYR A 101 19.73 18.21 4.29
N GLU A 102 19.10 17.40 3.46
CA GLU A 102 18.92 17.62 2.03
C GLU A 102 17.42 17.58 1.73
N THR A 103 16.93 18.58 0.99
CA THR A 103 15.52 18.73 0.67
C THR A 103 15.31 18.96 -0.81
N ARG A 104 14.16 18.47 -1.30
CA ARG A 104 13.66 18.81 -2.64
C ARG A 104 12.14 18.91 -2.62
N VAL A 105 11.62 20.11 -2.84
CA VAL A 105 10.19 20.30 -3.11
C VAL A 105 9.84 19.80 -4.53
N VAL A 106 8.75 19.04 -4.64
CA VAL A 106 8.19 18.55 -5.90
C VAL A 106 6.73 19.01 -5.97
N THR A 107 6.45 20.06 -6.75
CA THR A 107 5.10 20.65 -6.87
C THR A 107 4.34 20.24 -8.11
N ASP A 108 5.02 19.74 -9.15
CA ASP A 108 4.40 19.44 -10.46
C ASP A 108 3.63 18.11 -10.47
N ALA A 109 3.53 17.44 -9.33
CA ALA A 109 2.76 16.22 -9.13
C ALA A 109 1.34 16.53 -8.64
N ARG A 110 0.40 15.57 -8.78
CA ARG A 110 -0.97 15.70 -8.25
C ARG A 110 -0.99 16.04 -6.75
N ILE A 111 -0.06 15.44 -6.00
CA ILE A 111 0.12 15.72 -4.58
C ILE A 111 1.53 16.30 -4.44
N PRO A 112 1.66 17.60 -4.15
CA PRO A 112 2.93 18.22 -3.86
C PRO A 112 3.58 17.60 -2.62
N ILE A 113 4.90 17.38 -2.66
CA ILE A 113 5.67 16.83 -1.54
C ILE A 113 7.00 17.55 -1.34
N ILE A 114 7.58 17.45 -0.15
CA ILE A 114 9.02 17.63 0.09
C ILE A 114 9.64 16.25 0.27
N LYS A 115 10.68 15.96 -0.50
CA LYS A 115 11.61 14.88 -0.18
C LYS A 115 12.62 15.42 0.82
N LEU A 116 12.68 14.83 2.02
CA LEU A 116 13.59 15.22 3.08
C LEU A 116 14.51 14.05 3.41
N LYS A 117 15.81 14.30 3.39
CA LYS A 117 16.86 13.34 3.75
C LYS A 117 17.70 13.88 4.91
N ASP A 118 17.89 13.07 5.93
CA ASP A 118 18.85 13.29 7.01
C ASP A 118 20.13 12.51 6.74
N LYS A 119 21.22 13.24 6.46
CA LYS A 119 22.54 12.67 6.14
C LYS A 119 23.21 12.06 7.37
N GLU A 120 22.87 12.51 8.58
CA GLU A 120 23.46 11.99 9.82
C GLU A 120 22.77 10.70 10.25
N LYS A 121 21.43 10.65 10.16
CA LYS A 121 20.63 9.49 10.60
C LYS A 121 20.26 8.52 9.48
N SER A 122 20.56 8.86 8.23
CA SER A 122 20.19 8.10 7.03
C SER A 122 18.68 7.86 6.91
N TYR A 123 17.87 8.81 7.37
CA TYR A 123 16.42 8.79 7.15
C TYR A 123 16.06 9.50 5.85
N GLU A 124 15.09 8.95 5.13
CA GLU A 124 14.44 9.59 3.99
C GLU A 124 12.93 9.58 4.21
N SER A 125 12.30 10.74 4.03
CA SER A 125 10.87 10.92 4.23
C SER A 125 10.26 11.83 3.17
N ASP A 126 9.08 11.46 2.69
CA ASP A 126 8.26 12.29 1.83
C ASP A 126 7.18 12.97 2.70
N ILE A 127 7.19 14.32 2.74
CA ILE A 127 6.25 15.13 3.51
C ILE A 127 5.23 15.75 2.56
N SER A 128 3.94 15.53 2.80
CA SER A 128 2.84 16.22 2.10
C SER A 128 1.97 16.99 3.09
N VAL A 129 1.17 17.94 2.60
CA VAL A 129 0.28 18.77 3.42
C VAL A 129 -1.16 18.35 3.19
N ASN A 130 -1.92 18.12 4.27
CA ASN A 130 -3.36 17.86 4.27
C ASN A 130 -3.84 16.78 3.28
N ASN A 131 -2.99 15.80 2.98
CA ASN A 131 -3.33 14.67 2.12
C ASN A 131 -4.17 13.63 2.89
N TRP A 132 -5.41 14.01 3.20
CA TRP A 132 -6.34 13.20 3.98
C TRP A 132 -6.77 11.90 3.29
N ALA A 133 -6.69 11.85 1.97
CA ALA A 133 -6.90 10.63 1.20
C ALA A 133 -5.89 9.54 1.59
N ASN A 134 -4.61 9.92 1.73
CA ASN A 134 -3.56 9.01 2.16
C ASN A 134 -3.80 8.51 3.60
N VAL A 135 -4.20 9.40 4.52
CA VAL A 135 -4.53 9.04 5.92
C VAL A 135 -5.69 8.06 5.99
N ARG A 136 -6.77 8.30 5.24
CA ARG A 136 -7.94 7.40 5.16
C ARG A 136 -7.58 6.06 4.54
N ASN A 137 -6.81 6.05 3.46
CA ASN A 137 -6.32 4.83 2.83
C ASN A 137 -5.42 4.02 3.77
N ALA A 138 -4.51 4.68 4.51
CA ALA A 138 -3.68 4.00 5.50
C ALA A 138 -4.51 3.36 6.61
N PHE A 139 -5.55 4.04 7.09
CA PHE A 139 -6.46 3.48 8.09
C PHE A 139 -7.26 2.29 7.54
N LEU A 140 -7.79 2.39 6.33
CA LEU A 140 -8.48 1.29 5.67
C LEU A 140 -7.57 0.06 5.51
N LEU A 141 -6.35 0.26 5.03
CA LEU A 141 -5.37 -0.80 4.85
C LEU A 141 -4.95 -1.41 6.19
N LYS A 142 -4.79 -0.60 7.25
CA LYS A 142 -4.57 -1.10 8.61
C LYS A 142 -5.71 -2.02 9.03
N CYS A 143 -6.96 -1.64 8.81
CA CYS A 143 -8.11 -2.51 9.10
C CYS A 143 -8.02 -3.84 8.34
N TYR A 144 -7.72 -3.82 7.04
CA TYR A 144 -7.53 -5.07 6.28
C TYR A 144 -6.37 -5.93 6.81
N SER A 145 -5.28 -5.30 7.24
CA SER A 145 -4.12 -6.01 7.81
C SER A 145 -4.44 -6.76 9.11
N GLU A 146 -5.49 -6.32 9.82
CA GLU A 146 -5.93 -6.86 11.11
C GLU A 146 -7.15 -7.79 10.99
N CYS A 147 -7.73 -7.96 9.79
CA CYS A 147 -8.90 -8.81 9.56
C CYS A 147 -8.57 -10.31 9.63
N ASP A 148 -7.45 -10.74 9.05
CA ASP A 148 -7.07 -12.15 8.94
C ASP A 148 -5.54 -12.29 8.96
N PRO A 149 -4.97 -13.24 9.73
CA PRO A 149 -3.52 -13.38 9.89
C PRO A 149 -2.78 -13.69 8.59
N ARG A 150 -3.46 -14.21 7.56
CA ARG A 150 -2.87 -14.53 6.27
C ARG A 150 -2.59 -13.30 5.41
N VAL A 151 -3.20 -12.16 5.72
CA VAL A 151 -3.16 -10.95 4.88
C VAL A 151 -1.77 -10.32 4.88
N LYS A 152 -1.17 -10.08 6.06
CA LYS A 152 0.14 -9.43 6.15
C LYS A 152 1.24 -10.24 5.43
N PRO A 153 1.37 -11.56 5.64
CA PRO A 153 2.37 -12.35 4.92
C PRO A 153 2.20 -12.33 3.40
N LEU A 154 0.97 -12.45 2.90
CA LEU A 154 0.69 -12.39 1.47
C LEU A 154 1.04 -11.02 0.88
N VAL A 155 0.53 -9.93 1.48
CA VAL A 155 0.73 -8.58 0.97
C VAL A 155 2.22 -8.23 0.92
N VAL A 156 2.96 -8.44 2.01
CA VAL A 156 4.40 -8.11 2.06
C VAL A 156 5.19 -8.94 1.05
N THR A 157 4.94 -10.26 0.99
CA THR A 157 5.69 -11.15 0.09
C THR A 157 5.40 -10.83 -1.38
N ILE A 158 4.15 -10.58 -1.75
CA ILE A 158 3.77 -10.21 -3.12
C ILE A 158 4.31 -8.84 -3.50
N ARG A 159 4.38 -7.88 -2.57
CA ARG A 159 5.04 -6.58 -2.83
C ARG A 159 6.52 -6.75 -3.13
N LEU A 160 7.24 -7.56 -2.35
CA LEU A 160 8.65 -7.86 -2.59
C LEU A 160 8.87 -8.56 -3.92
N TRP A 161 7.99 -9.51 -4.27
CA TRP A 161 7.99 -10.16 -5.58
C TRP A 161 7.80 -9.13 -6.70
N ALA A 162 6.79 -8.25 -6.59
CA ALA A 162 6.50 -7.26 -7.63
C ALA A 162 7.65 -6.24 -7.82
N GLN A 163 8.39 -5.94 -6.75
CA GLN A 163 9.64 -5.18 -6.83
C GLN A 163 10.73 -5.95 -7.57
N LYS A 164 10.96 -7.22 -7.20
CA LYS A 164 11.97 -8.08 -7.82
C LYS A 164 11.70 -8.35 -9.30
N ALA A 165 10.43 -8.56 -9.67
CA ALA A 165 9.98 -8.72 -11.05
C ALA A 165 9.97 -7.41 -11.86
N GLU A 166 10.41 -6.30 -11.25
CA GLU A 166 10.48 -4.97 -11.86
C GLU A 166 9.15 -4.46 -12.45
N ILE A 167 8.01 -4.86 -11.88
CA ILE A 167 6.67 -4.42 -12.30
C ILE A 167 6.10 -3.31 -11.41
N THR A 168 6.95 -2.76 -10.54
CA THR A 168 6.65 -1.58 -9.72
C THR A 168 7.50 -0.38 -10.16
N ASN A 169 7.09 0.82 -9.74
CA ASN A 169 7.61 2.16 -10.07
C ASN A 169 6.68 2.94 -11.02
N ALA A 170 5.76 3.70 -10.41
CA ALA A 170 4.76 4.48 -11.15
C ALA A 170 5.37 5.52 -12.11
N ARG A 171 6.61 5.97 -11.88
CA ARG A 171 7.32 6.90 -12.79
C ARG A 171 7.71 6.23 -14.11
N LEU A 172 7.86 4.90 -14.11
CA LEU A 172 8.14 4.08 -15.28
C LEU A 172 6.86 3.47 -15.89
N HIS A 173 5.69 4.05 -15.63
CA HIS A 173 4.39 3.54 -16.10
C HIS A 173 4.02 2.15 -15.58
N ARG A 174 4.58 1.77 -14.42
CA ARG A 174 4.35 0.48 -13.75
C ARG A 174 3.42 0.63 -12.54
N LEU A 175 3.16 -0.46 -11.82
CA LEU A 175 2.34 -0.43 -10.62
C LEU A 175 3.01 0.38 -9.50
N SER A 176 2.21 1.06 -8.67
CA SER A 176 2.70 1.57 -7.39
C SER A 176 2.67 0.46 -6.34
N GLY A 177 3.44 0.61 -5.26
CA GLY A 177 3.35 -0.31 -4.12
C GLY A 177 1.94 -0.40 -3.54
N PHE A 178 1.21 0.73 -3.53
CA PHE A 178 -0.20 0.79 -3.13
C PHE A 178 -1.12 0.01 -4.09
N ALA A 179 -0.90 0.10 -5.40
CA ALA A 179 -1.67 -0.69 -6.37
C ALA A 179 -1.51 -2.20 -6.14
N VAL A 180 -0.29 -2.68 -5.88
CA VAL A 180 -0.05 -4.10 -5.57
C VAL A 180 -0.82 -4.54 -4.31
N VAL A 181 -0.82 -3.72 -3.25
CA VAL A 181 -1.61 -4.02 -2.03
C VAL A 181 -3.09 -4.18 -2.36
N LEU A 182 -3.66 -3.27 -3.15
CA LEU A 182 -5.08 -3.31 -3.51
C LEU A 182 -5.42 -4.52 -4.41
N LEU A 183 -4.50 -4.95 -5.29
CA LEU A 183 -4.68 -6.20 -6.05
C LEU A 183 -4.74 -7.42 -5.12
N VAL A 184 -3.85 -7.50 -4.12
CA VAL A 184 -3.90 -8.60 -3.14
C VAL A 184 -5.21 -8.59 -2.36
N ILE A 185 -5.63 -7.43 -1.85
CA ILE A 185 -6.90 -7.31 -1.11
C ILE A 185 -8.09 -7.69 -2.00
N ASN A 186 -8.11 -7.23 -3.25
CA ASN A 186 -9.19 -7.57 -4.17
C ASN A 186 -9.23 -9.07 -4.48
N TYR A 187 -8.08 -9.72 -4.70
CA TYR A 187 -8.03 -11.17 -4.85
C TYR A 187 -8.64 -11.89 -3.64
N LEU A 188 -8.28 -11.47 -2.43
CA LEU A 188 -8.82 -12.02 -1.19
C LEU A 188 -10.34 -11.76 -1.00
N GLN A 189 -10.90 -10.73 -1.65
CA GLN A 189 -12.33 -10.41 -1.62
C GLN A 189 -13.13 -11.11 -2.73
N ALA A 190 -12.59 -11.17 -3.95
CA ALA A 190 -13.33 -11.51 -5.16
C ALA A 190 -12.75 -12.69 -5.95
N GLY A 191 -11.48 -13.03 -5.73
CA GLY A 191 -10.81 -14.18 -6.35
C GLY A 191 -10.88 -15.47 -5.52
N CYS A 192 -11.14 -15.37 -4.22
CA CYS A 192 -11.32 -16.50 -3.31
C CYS A 192 -12.81 -16.87 -3.15
N SER A 193 -13.11 -18.16 -3.03
CA SER A 193 -14.44 -18.66 -2.68
C SER A 193 -14.32 -19.77 -1.63
N PRO A 194 -14.82 -19.58 -0.39
CA PRO A 194 -15.38 -18.33 0.17
C PRO A 194 -14.34 -17.18 0.18
N PRO A 195 -14.77 -15.90 0.26
CA PRO A 195 -13.84 -14.78 0.35
C PRO A 195 -13.04 -14.82 1.66
N VAL A 196 -11.77 -14.43 1.59
CA VAL A 196 -10.88 -14.29 2.75
C VAL A 196 -11.15 -12.98 3.48
N LEU A 197 -11.40 -11.89 2.73
CA LEU A 197 -11.64 -10.56 3.27
C LEU A 197 -13.07 -10.06 2.98
N PRO A 198 -13.66 -9.24 3.88
CA PRO A 198 -14.92 -8.56 3.62
C PRO A 198 -14.72 -7.32 2.74
N ALA A 199 -15.80 -6.68 2.30
CA ALA A 199 -15.75 -5.37 1.65
C ALA A 199 -15.96 -4.28 2.73
N LEU A 200 -14.93 -3.96 3.51
CA LEU A 200 -15.09 -3.19 4.76
C LEU A 200 -15.87 -1.88 4.61
N GLN A 201 -15.65 -1.12 3.53
CA GLN A 201 -16.36 0.14 3.29
C GLN A 201 -17.83 -0.05 2.90
N LYS A 202 -18.17 -1.17 2.26
CA LYS A 202 -19.54 -1.55 1.92
C LYS A 202 -20.27 -2.13 3.15
N ASP A 203 -19.58 -2.98 3.91
CA ASP A 203 -20.15 -3.73 5.02
C ASP A 203 -20.25 -2.88 6.30
N PHE A 204 -19.32 -1.93 6.49
CA PHE A 204 -19.25 -1.04 7.66
C PHE A 204 -18.98 0.43 7.26
N PRO A 205 -19.88 1.09 6.50
CA PRO A 205 -19.64 2.43 5.94
C PRO A 205 -19.35 3.49 7.02
N GLU A 206 -20.04 3.44 8.16
CA GLU A 206 -19.86 4.40 9.27
C GLU A 206 -18.43 4.39 9.84
N LEU A 207 -17.73 3.26 9.76
CA LEU A 207 -16.36 3.17 10.25
C LEU A 207 -15.41 4.09 9.47
N PHE A 208 -15.70 4.30 8.19
CA PHE A 208 -14.86 5.04 7.23
C PHE A 208 -15.39 6.45 6.91
N ARG A 209 -16.57 6.83 7.42
CA ARG A 209 -17.11 8.20 7.39
C ARG A 209 -16.54 9.05 8.53
N SER A 210 -15.22 9.19 8.58
CA SER A 210 -14.54 9.92 9.67
C SER A 210 -14.20 11.36 9.27
N THR A 211 -14.31 12.27 10.24
CA THR A 211 -13.68 13.59 10.13
C THR A 211 -12.15 13.44 10.06
N GLU A 212 -11.47 14.52 9.69
CA GLU A 212 -10.01 14.58 9.55
C GLU A 212 -9.29 14.22 10.86
N TYR A 213 -9.72 14.74 12.01
CA TYR A 213 -9.12 14.41 13.30
C TYR A 213 -9.46 13.00 13.79
N ASP A 214 -10.69 12.55 13.57
CA ASP A 214 -11.12 11.21 13.98
C ASP A 214 -10.33 10.11 13.26
N VAL A 215 -10.01 10.31 11.97
CA VAL A 215 -9.24 9.31 11.21
C VAL A 215 -7.81 9.18 11.73
N ILE A 216 -7.18 10.26 12.20
CA ILE A 216 -5.84 10.20 12.81
C ILE A 216 -5.88 9.36 14.10
N SER A 217 -6.88 9.61 14.95
CA SER A 217 -7.04 8.84 16.20
C SER A 217 -7.28 7.35 15.91
N LYS A 218 -8.06 7.02 14.88
CA LYS A 218 -8.31 5.64 14.45
C LYS A 218 -7.05 4.98 13.85
N LEU A 219 -6.28 5.73 13.05
CA LEU A 219 -5.04 5.24 12.44
C LEU A 219 -3.96 4.94 13.48
N THR A 220 -3.87 5.73 14.54
CA THR A 220 -2.88 5.55 15.62
C THR A 220 -3.34 4.62 16.73
N GLY A 221 -4.65 4.45 16.92
CA GLY A 221 -5.25 3.62 17.97
C GLY A 221 -5.30 2.11 17.67
N SER A 222 -6.08 1.36 18.43
CA SER A 222 -6.34 -0.06 18.16
C SER A 222 -7.25 -0.27 16.94
N ALA A 223 -7.15 -1.44 16.30
CA ALA A 223 -8.10 -1.83 15.26
C ALA A 223 -9.55 -1.83 15.80
N PRO A 224 -10.55 -1.40 15.00
CA PRO A 224 -11.95 -1.36 15.41
C PRO A 224 -12.50 -2.74 15.78
N PRO A 225 -13.50 -2.83 16.69
CA PRO A 225 -14.10 -4.10 17.08
C PRO A 225 -14.62 -4.94 15.90
N GLN A 226 -15.28 -4.30 14.93
CA GLN A 226 -15.82 -4.94 13.72
C GLN A 226 -14.74 -5.68 12.92
N VAL A 227 -13.53 -5.10 12.89
CA VAL A 227 -12.35 -5.67 12.22
C VAL A 227 -11.83 -6.86 13.04
N LYS A 228 -11.64 -6.68 14.36
CA LYS A 228 -11.12 -7.72 15.26
C LYS A 228 -12.04 -8.94 15.37
N SER A 229 -13.36 -8.72 15.27
CA SER A 229 -14.37 -9.78 15.33
C SER A 229 -14.54 -10.54 14.02
N TYR A 230 -14.00 -10.03 12.91
CA TYR A 230 -14.14 -10.70 11.62
C TYR A 230 -13.47 -12.08 11.65
N LYS A 231 -14.15 -13.07 11.07
CA LYS A 231 -13.66 -14.43 10.90
C LYS A 231 -13.94 -14.89 9.48
N SER A 232 -12.88 -15.15 8.74
CA SER A 232 -12.99 -15.70 7.40
C SER A 232 -13.58 -17.12 7.45
N LYS A 233 -14.46 -17.44 6.50
CA LYS A 233 -14.94 -18.82 6.25
C LYS A 233 -14.01 -19.59 5.31
N ASN A 234 -13.04 -18.91 4.70
CA ASN A 234 -12.08 -19.52 3.79
C ASN A 234 -11.00 -20.26 4.58
N THR A 235 -10.76 -21.53 4.24
CA THR A 235 -9.81 -22.42 4.93
C THR A 235 -8.50 -22.62 4.18
N GLN A 236 -8.27 -21.94 3.05
CA GLN A 236 -7.04 -22.08 2.27
C GLN A 236 -5.83 -21.59 3.06
N ASN A 237 -4.72 -22.32 3.00
CA ASN A 237 -3.47 -21.90 3.63
C ASN A 237 -2.75 -20.81 2.81
N LEU A 238 -1.64 -20.28 3.34
CA LEU A 238 -0.86 -19.22 2.69
C LEU A 238 -0.35 -19.64 1.30
N GLY A 239 0.12 -20.87 1.14
CA GLY A 239 0.64 -21.39 -0.11
C GLY A 239 -0.46 -21.50 -1.18
N GLU A 240 -1.63 -22.01 -0.80
CA GLU A 240 -2.80 -22.09 -1.69
C GLU A 240 -3.28 -20.70 -2.14
N LEU A 241 -3.31 -19.73 -1.22
CA LEU A 241 -3.66 -18.36 -1.54
C LEU A 241 -2.60 -17.68 -2.41
N MET A 242 -1.32 -17.96 -2.19
CA MET A 242 -0.22 -17.44 -3.02
C MET A 242 -0.34 -17.93 -4.46
N ILE A 243 -0.49 -19.25 -4.65
CA ILE A 243 -0.69 -19.85 -5.99
C ILE A 243 -1.95 -19.29 -6.64
N GLY A 244 -3.05 -19.23 -5.87
CA GLY A 244 -4.32 -18.72 -6.36
C GLY A 244 -4.26 -17.25 -6.79
N PHE A 245 -3.48 -16.41 -6.11
CA PHE A 245 -3.29 -15.00 -6.48
C PHE A 245 -2.66 -14.87 -7.87
N PHE A 246 -1.56 -15.58 -8.13
CA PHE A 246 -0.88 -15.53 -9.44
C PHE A 246 -1.75 -16.12 -10.55
N LYS A 247 -2.42 -17.24 -10.26
CA LYS A 247 -3.37 -17.86 -11.20
C LYS A 247 -4.56 -16.96 -11.54
N TYR A 248 -5.07 -16.22 -10.55
CA TYR A 248 -6.16 -15.28 -10.73
C TYR A 248 -5.75 -14.15 -11.67
N TYR A 249 -4.59 -13.53 -11.43
CA TYR A 249 -4.13 -12.38 -12.23
C TYR A 249 -3.46 -12.76 -13.57
N SER A 250 -2.96 -13.99 -13.74
CA SER A 250 -2.46 -14.48 -15.03
C SER A 250 -3.58 -14.64 -16.07
N SER A 251 -4.80 -14.92 -15.62
CA SER A 251 -5.97 -15.11 -16.49
C SER A 251 -7.03 -14.00 -16.33
N PHE A 252 -6.71 -12.93 -15.61
CA PHE A 252 -7.64 -11.85 -15.30
C PHE A 252 -8.04 -11.02 -16.54
N ASP A 253 -9.33 -10.69 -16.65
CA ASP A 253 -9.82 -9.74 -17.65
C ASP A 253 -9.53 -8.29 -17.20
N TRP A 254 -8.35 -7.80 -17.59
CA TRP A 254 -7.87 -6.44 -17.29
C TRP A 254 -8.75 -5.30 -17.84
N LYS A 255 -9.76 -5.59 -18.67
CA LYS A 255 -10.75 -4.58 -19.09
C LYS A 255 -11.74 -4.23 -17.97
N LYS A 256 -11.88 -5.09 -16.97
CA LYS A 256 -12.75 -4.86 -15.79
C LYS A 256 -12.14 -3.81 -14.87
N THR A 257 -13.02 -3.09 -14.17
CA THR A 257 -12.65 -2.22 -13.06
C THR A 257 -12.58 -3.03 -11.78
N ILE A 258 -11.48 -2.88 -11.04
CA ILE A 258 -11.21 -3.52 -9.77
C ILE A 258 -11.60 -2.55 -8.64
N SER A 259 -12.46 -2.97 -7.72
CA SER A 259 -12.90 -2.16 -6.58
C SER A 259 -12.75 -2.91 -5.26
N VAL A 260 -11.80 -2.47 -4.44
CA VAL A 260 -11.65 -2.93 -3.05
C VAL A 260 -12.80 -2.42 -2.17
N ARG A 261 -13.32 -1.23 -2.48
CA ARG A 261 -14.44 -0.61 -1.78
C ARG A 261 -15.72 -1.45 -1.88
N MET A 262 -16.00 -1.98 -3.07
CA MET A 262 -17.16 -2.83 -3.33
C MET A 262 -16.88 -4.33 -3.16
N GLY A 263 -15.60 -4.71 -2.99
CA GLY A 263 -15.14 -6.09 -2.87
C GLY A 263 -15.40 -6.92 -4.11
N ASN A 264 -15.31 -6.32 -5.31
CA ASN A 264 -15.65 -7.00 -6.55
C ASN A 264 -14.86 -6.47 -7.76
N THR A 265 -15.09 -7.12 -8.90
CA THR A 265 -14.60 -6.69 -10.21
C THR A 265 -15.77 -6.59 -11.16
N GLN A 266 -15.92 -5.47 -11.87
CA GLN A 266 -17.10 -5.19 -12.69
C GLN A 266 -16.69 -4.71 -14.08
N PRO A 267 -17.54 -4.89 -15.12
CA PRO A 267 -17.35 -4.21 -16.39
C PRO A 267 -17.14 -2.70 -16.17
N THR A 268 -16.24 -2.09 -16.96
CA THR A 268 -15.97 -0.66 -16.81
C THR A 268 -17.18 0.16 -17.26
N SER A 269 -17.85 0.81 -16.33
CA SER A 269 -18.87 1.84 -16.57
C SER A 269 -18.38 3.25 -16.24
N ARG A 270 -17.12 3.40 -15.82
CA ARG A 270 -16.53 4.69 -15.46
C ARG A 270 -15.98 5.40 -16.69
N TYR A 271 -16.45 6.62 -16.92
CA TYR A 271 -16.05 7.48 -18.03
C TYR A 271 -15.11 8.59 -17.55
N GLY A 272 -14.19 9.05 -18.40
CA GLY A 272 -13.24 10.13 -18.11
C GLY A 272 -11.77 9.73 -18.31
N ARG A 273 -10.89 10.74 -18.52
CA ARG A 273 -9.47 10.52 -18.89
C ARG A 273 -8.70 9.62 -17.91
N VAL A 274 -9.03 9.68 -16.62
CA VAL A 274 -8.42 8.89 -15.55
C VAL A 274 -8.70 7.38 -15.69
N TRP A 275 -9.76 7.01 -16.42
CA TRP A 275 -10.22 5.64 -16.60
C TRP A 275 -10.03 5.11 -18.02
N SER A 276 -10.03 5.99 -19.04
CA SER A 276 -10.03 5.58 -20.45
C SER A 276 -8.65 5.35 -21.05
N GLY A 277 -7.61 6.02 -20.55
CA GLY A 277 -6.23 5.86 -21.02
C GLY A 277 -5.48 4.63 -20.46
N PRO A 278 -5.56 4.35 -19.15
CA PRO A 278 -4.79 3.27 -18.53
C PRO A 278 -5.31 1.88 -18.90
N TYR A 279 -4.39 0.92 -19.03
CA TYR A 279 -4.72 -0.49 -19.30
C TYR A 279 -5.26 -1.23 -18.07
N ILE A 280 -4.90 -0.77 -16.86
CA ILE A 280 -5.40 -1.31 -15.59
C ILE A 280 -6.28 -0.26 -14.92
N LYS A 281 -7.47 -0.67 -14.48
CA LYS A 281 -8.47 0.18 -13.83
C LYS A 281 -8.67 -0.26 -12.39
N LEU A 282 -7.89 0.32 -11.50
CA LEU A 282 -7.91 0.02 -10.08
C LEU A 282 -8.41 1.23 -9.30
N GLU A 283 -9.62 1.11 -8.76
CA GLU A 283 -10.27 2.18 -8.00
C GLU A 283 -9.50 2.49 -6.71
N ASP A 284 -9.22 3.77 -6.49
CA ASP A 284 -8.80 4.28 -5.18
C ASP A 284 -10.00 4.22 -4.22
N PRO A 285 -9.89 3.49 -3.10
CA PRO A 285 -11.03 3.29 -2.20
C PRO A 285 -11.50 4.57 -1.50
N THR A 286 -10.67 5.62 -1.41
CA THR A 286 -11.06 6.90 -0.79
C THR A 286 -11.39 7.96 -1.82
N ASP A 287 -10.55 8.13 -2.85
CA ASP A 287 -10.68 9.23 -3.81
C ASP A 287 -11.52 8.89 -5.05
N GLU A 288 -11.89 7.61 -5.23
CA GLU A 288 -12.58 7.09 -6.42
C GLU A 288 -11.87 7.39 -7.76
N GLY A 289 -10.58 7.71 -7.72
CA GLY A 289 -9.72 7.81 -8.89
C GLY A 289 -9.20 6.45 -9.34
N ASN A 290 -8.36 6.45 -10.38
CA ASN A 290 -7.62 5.25 -10.80
C ASN A 290 -6.19 5.29 -10.25
N VAL A 291 -5.86 4.37 -9.35
CA VAL A 291 -4.52 4.23 -8.75
C VAL A 291 -3.48 3.86 -9.81
N THR A 292 -3.88 3.10 -10.83
CA THR A 292 -3.02 2.65 -11.93
C THR A 292 -3.08 3.58 -13.14
N ARG A 293 -3.44 4.86 -12.95
CA ARG A 293 -3.49 5.86 -14.03
C ARG A 293 -2.19 6.05 -14.83
N GLY A 294 -1.05 5.68 -14.24
CA GLY A 294 0.25 5.74 -14.91
C GLY A 294 0.52 4.56 -15.86
N VAL A 295 -0.26 3.48 -15.77
CA VAL A 295 -0.10 2.26 -16.57
C VAL A 295 -0.82 2.40 -17.91
N TYR A 296 -0.40 3.38 -18.71
CA TYR A 296 -0.93 3.64 -20.06
C TYR A 296 0.06 3.27 -21.17
N ASN A 297 1.25 2.78 -20.83
CA ASN A 297 2.22 2.27 -21.79
C ASN A 297 1.96 0.77 -22.05
N SER A 298 1.82 0.39 -23.33
CA SER A 298 1.47 -0.98 -23.73
C SER A 298 2.57 -2.00 -23.41
N SER A 299 3.84 -1.62 -23.56
CA SER A 299 4.97 -2.51 -23.26
C SER A 299 5.07 -2.81 -21.77
N GLU A 300 4.87 -1.80 -20.92
CA GLU A 300 4.87 -1.96 -19.46
C GLU A 300 3.64 -2.73 -18.97
N PHE A 301 2.48 -2.53 -19.60
CA PHE A 301 1.31 -3.37 -19.34
C PHE A 301 1.57 -4.84 -19.70
N THR A 302 2.21 -5.10 -20.85
CA THR A 302 2.59 -6.45 -21.28
C THR A 302 3.61 -7.07 -20.31
N ARG A 303 4.59 -6.30 -19.85
CA ARG A 303 5.55 -6.74 -18.81
C ARG A 303 4.82 -7.18 -17.54
N ILE A 304 3.86 -6.39 -17.06
CA ILE A 304 3.05 -6.74 -15.88
C ILE A 304 2.31 -8.06 -16.09
N LYS A 305 1.62 -8.23 -17.23
CA LYS A 305 0.92 -9.48 -17.56
C LYS A 305 1.87 -10.68 -17.57
N ASN A 306 2.98 -10.57 -18.28
CA ASN A 306 3.95 -11.65 -18.43
C ASN A 306 4.57 -12.03 -17.08
N ALA A 307 4.79 -11.08 -16.17
CA ALA A 307 5.27 -11.38 -14.82
C ALA A 307 4.28 -12.23 -14.02
N PHE A 308 2.97 -11.91 -14.07
CA PHE A 308 1.94 -12.74 -13.44
C PHE A 308 1.82 -14.13 -14.08
N GLU A 309 1.84 -14.19 -15.42
CA GLU A 309 1.80 -15.45 -16.18
C GLU A 309 3.01 -16.34 -15.84
N SER A 310 4.22 -15.76 -15.83
CA SER A 310 5.46 -16.47 -15.49
C SER A 310 5.47 -17.00 -14.05
N ALA A 311 5.12 -16.15 -13.07
CA ALA A 311 5.05 -16.56 -11.67
C ALA A 311 3.99 -17.65 -11.44
N SER A 312 2.85 -17.56 -12.14
CA SER A 312 1.80 -18.60 -12.12
C SER A 312 2.34 -19.93 -12.65
N SER A 313 3.00 -19.94 -13.81
CA SER A 313 3.57 -21.15 -14.39
C SER A 313 4.67 -21.78 -13.54
N GLN A 314 5.55 -20.96 -12.95
CA GLN A 314 6.62 -21.44 -12.06
C GLN A 314 6.04 -22.13 -10.82
N LEU A 315 5.06 -21.51 -10.17
CA LEU A 315 4.41 -22.09 -8.99
C LEU A 315 3.58 -23.34 -9.30
N GLU A 316 3.00 -23.43 -10.49
CA GLU A 316 2.29 -24.65 -10.96
C GLU A 316 3.27 -25.81 -11.22
N GLN A 317 4.47 -25.54 -11.72
CA GLN A 317 5.51 -26.56 -11.91
C GLN A 317 6.10 -27.00 -10.57
N LYS A 318 6.38 -26.05 -9.68
CA LYS A 318 6.96 -26.29 -8.36
C LYS A 318 6.51 -25.19 -7.41
N ALA A 319 5.78 -25.57 -6.37
CA ALA A 319 5.28 -24.66 -5.34
C ALA A 319 6.42 -24.18 -4.41
N SER A 320 7.30 -23.32 -4.93
CA SER A 320 8.48 -22.80 -4.26
C SER A 320 8.57 -21.29 -4.45
N LEU A 321 8.70 -20.57 -3.35
CA LEU A 321 8.85 -19.12 -3.34
C LEU A 321 10.19 -18.70 -3.98
N GLN A 322 11.22 -19.54 -3.91
CA GLN A 322 12.51 -19.22 -4.55
C GLN A 322 12.36 -19.03 -6.06
N ASP A 323 11.50 -19.82 -6.69
CA ASP A 323 11.42 -19.89 -8.15
C ASP A 323 10.86 -18.57 -8.73
N ILE A 324 9.92 -17.92 -8.02
CA ILE A 324 9.37 -16.61 -8.43
C ILE A 324 10.26 -15.41 -8.05
N PHE A 325 11.32 -15.61 -7.27
CA PHE A 325 12.28 -14.57 -6.89
C PHE A 325 13.64 -14.69 -7.62
N LEU A 326 13.89 -15.81 -8.31
CA LEU A 326 15.10 -16.06 -9.10
C LEU A 326 14.99 -15.64 -10.58
N GLY A 327 13.78 -15.31 -11.03
CA GLY A 327 13.48 -14.83 -12.38
C GLY A 327 13.88 -13.39 -12.67
#